data_AF-A0A358NGI6-F1
#
_entry.id   AF-A0A358NGI6-F1
#
_cell.length_a   1.000
_cell.length_b   1.000
_cell.length_c   1.000
_cell.angle_alpha   90.00
_cell.angle_beta   90.00
_cell.angle_gamma   90.00
#
_symmetry.space_group_name_H-M   'P 1'
#
loop_
_entity.id
_entity.type
_entity.pdbx_description
1 polymer ?
#
loop_
_entity_poly.entity_id
_entity_poly.type
_entity_poly.pdbx_seq_one_letter_code
_entity_poly.pdbx_strand_id
1 'polypeptide(L)'
;EIYHAVEEILKLSNIELFGLGVNLTCYGAVIPKKENLSVLVETAEKIENKFNIKLEMLSGGNSSSVYLIGKNQLPERINNLRVGEAFLLGDETAYSEMLDSFYVDAFTLEAEIIELKEKQSVPVGETGVDAFG
;
A
#
# COMPACT_ATOMS: atom_id res chain seq x y z
N GLU A 1 -2.03 -17.30 -12.91
CA GLU A 1 -3.08 -16.28 -12.90
C GLU A 1 -2.68 -15.01 -13.66
N ILE A 2 -1.66 -14.26 -13.24
CA ILE A 2 -1.29 -12.98 -13.88
C ILE A 2 -1.03 -13.08 -15.40
N TYR A 3 -0.32 -14.11 -15.87
CA TYR A 3 -0.08 -14.28 -17.32
C TYR A 3 -1.36 -14.50 -18.12
N HIS A 4 -2.33 -15.21 -17.55
CA HIS A 4 -3.64 -15.41 -18.20
C HIS A 4 -4.40 -14.09 -18.28
N ALA A 5 -4.41 -13.29 -17.21
CA ALA A 5 -5.03 -11.97 -17.22
C ALA A 5 -4.39 -11.05 -18.28
N VAL A 6 -3.06 -11.03 -18.38
CA VAL A 6 -2.35 -10.27 -19.42
C VAL A 6 -2.76 -10.74 -20.81
N GLU A 7 -2.77 -12.05 -21.06
CA GLU A 7 -3.15 -12.61 -22.36
C GLU A 7 -4.57 -12.21 -22.77
N GLU A 8 -5.52 -12.25 -21.84
CA GLU A 8 -6.90 -11.84 -22.09
C GLU A 8 -7.02 -10.33 -22.34
N ILE A 9 -6.32 -9.49 -21.58
CA ILE A 9 -6.32 -8.04 -21.78
C ILE A 9 -5.80 -7.68 -23.17
N LEU A 10 -4.74 -8.34 -23.64
CA LEU A 10 -4.14 -8.08 -24.96
C LEU A 10 -5.07 -8.44 -26.14
N LYS A 11 -6.13 -9.24 -25.91
CA LYS A 11 -7.15 -9.55 -26.92
C LYS A 11 -8.22 -8.45 -27.06
N LEU A 12 -8.28 -7.50 -26.12
CA LEU A 12 -9.31 -6.47 -26.07
C LEU A 12 -8.87 -5.21 -26.81
N SER A 13 -9.43 -4.96 -28.00
CA SER A 13 -9.00 -3.86 -28.88
C SER A 13 -9.21 -2.44 -28.34
N ASN A 14 -9.99 -2.26 -27.28
CA ASN A 14 -10.30 -0.97 -26.68
C ASN A 14 -9.71 -0.81 -25.26
N ILE A 15 -8.85 -1.74 -24.83
CA ILE A 15 -8.22 -1.74 -23.52
C ILE A 15 -6.71 -1.79 -23.71
N GLU A 16 -5.99 -1.00 -22.92
CA GLU A 16 -4.53 -1.00 -22.87
C GLU A 16 -4.07 -1.55 -21.52
N LEU A 17 -3.12 -2.50 -21.56
CA LEU A 17 -2.40 -2.91 -20.37
C LEU A 17 -1.30 -1.88 -20.06
N PHE A 18 -1.65 -0.87 -19.28
CA PHE A 18 -0.76 0.26 -19.00
C PHE A 18 0.39 -0.07 -18.03
N GLY A 19 0.16 -0.99 -17.10
CA GLY A 19 1.13 -1.21 -16.02
C GLY A 19 0.75 -2.28 -15.02
N LEU A 20 1.61 -2.44 -14.01
CA LEU A 20 1.40 -3.32 -12.86
C LEU A 20 1.46 -2.51 -11.57
N GLY A 21 0.78 -2.98 -10.53
CA GLY A 21 0.80 -2.34 -9.23
C GLY A 21 0.78 -3.36 -8.10
N VAL A 22 1.42 -2.99 -6.98
CA VAL A 22 1.38 -3.74 -5.72
C VAL A 22 0.97 -2.83 -4.58
N ASN A 23 0.40 -3.42 -3.53
CA ASN A 23 0.10 -2.75 -2.28
C ASN A 23 0.70 -3.55 -1.11
N LEU A 24 1.46 -2.90 -0.24
CA LEU A 24 2.13 -3.51 0.92
C LEU A 24 1.69 -2.79 2.21
N THR A 25 2.12 -3.30 3.36
CA THR A 25 1.82 -2.79 4.72
C THR A 25 0.41 -3.09 5.22
N CYS A 26 -0.65 -2.51 4.65
CA CYS A 26 -1.97 -2.44 5.32
C CYS A 26 -2.50 -3.77 5.89
N TYR A 27 -2.74 -4.78 5.04
CA TYR A 27 -3.30 -6.05 5.48
C TYR A 27 -2.27 -6.98 6.14
N GLY A 28 -1.04 -6.99 5.63
CA GLY A 28 -0.01 -7.96 6.02
C GLY A 28 1.04 -7.46 7.00
N ALA A 29 0.97 -6.20 7.42
CA ALA A 29 2.00 -5.47 8.17
C ALA A 29 3.43 -5.57 7.57
N VAL A 30 3.55 -5.93 6.29
CA VAL A 30 4.84 -6.08 5.61
C VAL A 30 5.35 -4.71 5.20
N ILE A 31 6.37 -4.23 5.90
CA ILE A 31 7.06 -2.98 5.55
C ILE A 31 7.69 -3.10 4.15
N PRO A 32 7.46 -2.14 3.24
CA PRO A 32 8.03 -2.17 1.89
C PRO A 32 9.55 -2.06 1.96
N LYS A 33 10.27 -2.88 1.21
CA LYS A 33 11.74 -2.82 1.11
C LYS A 33 12.16 -3.02 -0.33
N LYS A 34 13.39 -2.67 -0.67
CA LYS A 34 13.91 -2.85 -2.02
C LYS A 34 13.75 -4.29 -2.53
N GLU A 35 13.95 -5.27 -1.65
CA GLU A 35 13.90 -6.69 -2.01
C GLU A 35 12.48 -7.13 -2.37
N ASN A 36 11.47 -6.76 -1.57
CA ASN A 36 10.09 -7.16 -1.86
C ASN A 36 9.50 -6.38 -3.04
N LEU A 37 9.86 -5.11 -3.22
CA LEU A 37 9.43 -4.30 -4.35
C LEU A 37 10.10 -4.74 -5.66
N SER A 38 11.33 -5.27 -5.61
CA SER A 38 11.99 -5.85 -6.78
C SER A 38 11.21 -7.01 -7.39
N VAL A 39 10.37 -7.71 -6.61
CA VAL A 39 9.50 -8.76 -7.14
C VAL A 39 8.50 -8.21 -8.17
N LEU A 40 7.99 -6.98 -7.98
CA LEU A 40 7.13 -6.32 -8.97
C LEU A 40 7.91 -6.04 -10.27
N VAL A 41 9.16 -5.56 -10.14
CA VAL A 41 10.03 -5.26 -11.29
C VAL A 41 10.35 -6.53 -12.08
N GLU A 42 10.79 -7.59 -11.40
CA GLU A 42 11.06 -8.88 -12.04
C GLU A 42 9.81 -9.48 -12.71
N THR A 43 8.65 -9.28 -12.09
CA THR A 43 7.36 -9.74 -12.66
C THR A 43 7.02 -8.95 -13.93
N ALA A 44 7.24 -7.64 -13.93
CA ALA A 44 7.07 -6.80 -15.10
C ALA A 44 7.99 -7.23 -16.25
N GLU A 45 9.28 -7.43 -15.99
CA GLU A 45 10.25 -7.86 -16.99
C GLU A 45 9.87 -9.23 -17.60
N LYS A 46 9.41 -10.17 -16.78
CA LYS A 46 8.92 -11.48 -17.27
C LYS A 46 7.70 -11.34 -18.18
N ILE A 47 6.78 -10.42 -17.86
CA ILE A 47 5.58 -10.15 -18.66
C ILE A 47 5.96 -9.47 -19.98
N GLU A 48 6.77 -8.42 -19.94
CA GLU A 48 7.26 -7.70 -21.11
C GLU A 48 7.95 -8.64 -22.09
N ASN A 49 8.88 -9.47 -21.60
CA ASN A 49 9.59 -10.44 -22.43
C ASN A 49 8.67 -11.51 -23.02
N LYS A 50 7.69 -12.00 -22.25
CA LYS A 50 6.80 -13.08 -22.69
C LYS A 50 5.81 -12.64 -23.77
N PHE A 51 5.25 -11.44 -23.64
CA PHE A 51 4.22 -10.94 -24.53
C PHE A 51 4.74 -9.93 -25.55
N ASN A 52 6.04 -9.60 -25.50
CA ASN A 52 6.68 -8.59 -26.34
C ASN A 52 5.96 -7.23 -26.29
N ILE A 53 5.68 -6.79 -25.06
CA ILE A 53 5.05 -5.51 -24.74
C ILE A 53 5.96 -4.69 -23.82
N LYS A 54 5.62 -3.42 -23.61
CA LYS A 54 6.26 -2.56 -22.62
C LYS A 54 5.22 -2.05 -21.64
N LEU A 55 5.51 -2.13 -20.35
CA LEU A 55 4.66 -1.60 -19.29
C LEU A 55 5.14 -0.20 -18.95
N GLU A 56 4.28 0.80 -19.16
CA GLU A 56 4.63 2.21 -18.95
C GLU A 56 4.64 2.58 -17.46
N MET A 57 3.87 1.87 -16.64
CA MET A 57 3.78 2.15 -15.21
C MET A 57 4.06 0.92 -14.35
N LEU A 58 4.95 1.08 -13.37
CA LEU A 58 5.07 0.18 -12.21
C LEU A 58 4.73 0.96 -10.93
N SER A 59 3.50 0.76 -10.45
CA SER A 59 3.00 1.34 -9.20
C SER A 59 3.50 0.54 -8.00
N GLY A 60 4.61 0.97 -7.43
CA GLY A 60 5.35 0.22 -6.42
C GLY A 60 4.77 0.24 -5.01
N GLY A 61 3.84 1.14 -4.67
CA GLY A 61 3.37 1.18 -3.29
C GLY A 61 2.48 2.36 -2.95
N ASN A 62 2.45 2.69 -1.66
CA ASN A 62 1.58 3.68 -1.04
C ASN A 62 2.38 4.59 -0.09
N SER A 63 1.72 5.28 0.84
CA SER A 63 2.33 6.10 1.90
C SER A 63 3.50 5.40 2.64
N SER A 64 3.41 4.10 2.92
CA SER A 64 4.46 3.29 3.57
C SER A 64 5.70 3.06 2.70
N SER A 65 5.66 3.43 1.42
CA SER A 65 6.81 3.34 0.52
C SER A 65 7.54 4.67 0.37
N VAL A 66 6.97 5.77 0.89
CA VAL A 66 7.53 7.13 0.75
C VAL A 66 8.91 7.23 1.39
N TYR A 67 9.13 6.58 2.54
CA TYR A 67 10.43 6.61 3.23
C TYR A 67 11.58 6.04 2.39
N LEU A 68 11.30 5.15 1.43
CA LEU A 68 12.31 4.57 0.54
C LEU A 68 12.83 5.59 -0.49
N ILE A 69 12.04 6.61 -0.83
CA ILE A 69 12.46 7.69 -1.73
C ILE A 69 13.62 8.46 -1.10
N GLY A 70 13.44 8.92 0.15
CA GLY A 70 14.48 9.66 0.88
C GLY A 70 15.76 8.85 1.11
N LYS A 71 15.66 7.52 1.14
CA LYS A 71 16.80 6.60 1.30
C LYS A 71 17.42 6.15 -0.03
N ASN A 72 16.87 6.56 -1.18
CA ASN A 72 17.25 6.06 -2.50
C ASN A 72 17.22 4.52 -2.60
N GLN A 73 16.21 3.91 -1.99
CA GLN A 73 16.03 2.45 -1.90
C GLN A 73 14.85 1.91 -2.71
N LEU A 74 14.09 2.78 -3.38
CA LEU A 74 13.07 2.37 -4.33
C LEU A 74 13.74 1.71 -5.56
N PRO A 75 13.29 0.54 -6.03
CA PRO A 75 13.73 0.00 -7.30
C PRO A 75 13.55 1.00 -8.45
N GLU A 76 14.57 1.14 -9.31
CA GLU A 76 14.65 2.20 -10.34
C GLU A 76 13.48 2.19 -11.33
N ARG A 77 12.96 1.00 -11.66
CA ARG A 77 11.82 0.82 -12.57
C ARG A 77 10.48 1.23 -11.95
N ILE A 78 10.38 1.41 -10.64
CA ILE A 78 9.16 1.90 -9.98
C ILE A 78 9.06 3.41 -10.20
N ASN A 79 8.04 3.80 -10.96
CA ASN A 79 7.83 5.18 -11.39
C ASN A 79 6.51 5.77 -10.89
N ASN A 80 5.76 5.04 -10.06
CA ASN A 80 4.51 5.51 -9.48
C ASN A 80 4.34 5.01 -8.04
N LEU A 81 3.84 5.88 -7.16
CA LEU A 81 3.33 5.55 -5.84
C LEU A 81 1.92 6.12 -5.67
N ARG A 82 1.05 5.37 -5.00
CA ARG A 82 -0.34 5.74 -4.68
C ARG A 82 -0.42 6.25 -3.25
N VAL A 83 0.02 7.49 -3.04
CA VAL A 83 0.09 8.13 -1.73
C VAL A 83 -1.28 8.68 -1.33
N GLY A 84 -1.71 8.42 -0.10
CA GLY A 84 -2.98 8.90 0.45
C GLY A 84 -2.77 9.44 1.85
N GLU A 85 -2.61 8.54 2.82
CA GLU A 85 -2.42 8.89 4.24
C GLU A 85 -1.32 9.92 4.46
N ALA A 86 -0.12 9.73 3.92
CA ALA A 86 0.98 10.68 4.09
C ALA A 86 0.71 12.06 3.47
N PHE A 87 -0.14 12.12 2.44
CA PHE A 87 -0.54 13.39 1.84
C PHE A 87 -1.59 14.12 2.70
N LEU A 88 -2.44 13.37 3.40
CA LEU A 88 -3.54 13.90 4.20
C LEU A 88 -3.11 14.20 5.64
N LEU A 89 -2.39 13.27 6.28
CA LEU A 89 -2.07 13.29 7.70
C LEU A 89 -0.63 13.72 7.99
N GLY A 90 0.21 13.86 6.96
CA GLY A 90 1.57 14.35 7.10
C GLY A 90 2.58 13.35 7.66
N ASP A 91 2.20 12.08 7.84
CA ASP A 91 3.07 10.99 8.29
C ASP A 91 3.08 9.79 7.32
N GLU A 92 4.22 9.10 7.24
CA GLU A 92 4.32 7.88 6.44
C GLU A 92 3.87 6.65 7.25
N THR A 93 3.33 5.63 6.58
CA THR A 93 2.61 4.55 7.26
C THR A 93 3.44 3.32 7.61
N ALA A 94 4.73 3.28 7.27
CA ALA A 94 5.59 2.14 7.64
C ALA A 94 6.06 2.23 9.10
N TYR A 95 6.36 3.44 9.57
CA TYR A 95 6.91 3.72 10.89
C TYR A 95 6.16 4.83 11.65
N SER A 96 5.12 5.42 11.04
CA SER A 96 4.39 6.57 11.59
C SER A 96 5.30 7.76 11.85
N GLU A 97 6.30 7.94 10.98
CA GLU A 97 7.21 9.08 11.03
C GLU A 97 6.61 10.27 10.29
N MET A 98 6.69 11.45 10.91
CA MET A 98 6.27 12.70 10.27
C MET A 98 7.16 13.00 9.07
N LEU A 99 6.54 13.40 7.96
CA LEU A 99 7.25 13.90 6.80
C LEU A 99 7.71 15.35 7.05
N ASP A 100 8.97 15.62 6.72
CA ASP A 100 9.54 16.94 6.85
C ASP A 100 8.70 17.98 6.08
N SER A 101 8.35 19.08 6.76
CA SER A 101 7.56 20.19 6.21
C SER A 101 6.07 19.90 5.96
N PHE A 102 5.54 18.77 6.43
CA PHE A 102 4.11 18.48 6.40
C PHE A 102 3.44 18.93 7.70
N TYR A 103 2.17 19.31 7.60
CA TYR A 103 1.30 19.56 8.76
C TYR A 103 0.56 18.27 9.12
N VAL A 104 0.44 17.98 10.42
CA VAL A 104 -0.24 16.79 10.95
C VAL A 104 -1.61 17.09 11.56
N ASP A 105 -2.02 18.36 11.53
CA ASP A 105 -3.25 18.90 12.11
C ASP A 105 -4.22 19.40 11.02
N ALA A 106 -4.09 18.88 9.80
CA ALA A 106 -4.96 19.23 8.67
C ALA A 106 -6.45 18.85 8.90
N PHE A 107 -6.70 17.88 9.78
CA PHE A 107 -8.05 17.39 10.10
C PHE A 107 -8.35 17.57 11.59
N THR A 108 -9.50 18.17 11.89
CA THR A 108 -10.08 18.21 13.23
C THR A 108 -11.42 17.48 13.18
N LEU A 109 -11.58 16.46 14.03
CA LEU A 109 -12.87 15.79 14.23
C LEU A 109 -13.60 16.45 15.39
N GLU A 110 -14.72 17.12 15.09
CA GLU A 110 -15.63 17.67 16.09
C GLU A 110 -16.83 16.73 16.26
N ALA A 111 -17.11 16.31 17.49
CA ALA A 111 -18.23 15.43 17.81
C ALA A 111 -18.78 15.74 19.21
N GLU A 112 -20.10 15.53 19.39
CA GLU A 112 -20.77 15.67 20.67
C GLU A 112 -20.77 14.35 21.44
N ILE A 113 -20.54 14.42 22.76
CA ILE A 113 -20.75 13.27 23.65
C ILE A 113 -22.25 13.14 23.90
N ILE A 114 -22.87 12.13 23.30
CA ILE A 114 -24.30 11.84 23.46
C ILE A 114 -24.61 10.90 24.63
N GLU A 115 -23.61 10.14 25.11
CA GLU A 115 -23.77 9.17 26.20
C GLU A 115 -22.42 8.92 26.90
N LEU A 116 -22.46 8.74 28.23
CA LEU A 116 -21.31 8.32 29.03
C LEU A 116 -21.72 7.16 29.95
N LYS A 117 -21.04 6.03 29.84
CA LYS A 117 -21.26 4.82 30.66
C LYS A 117 -19.96 4.29 31.22
N GLU A 118 -20.02 3.72 32.42
CA GLU A 118 -18.92 2.97 33.01
C GLU A 118 -19.01 1.50 32.54
N LYS A 119 -17.97 1.02 31.85
CA LYS A 119 -17.85 -0.38 31.42
C LYS A 119 -16.86 -1.09 32.34
N GLN A 120 -17.21 -2.26 32.87
CA GLN A 120 -16.29 -3.07 33.65
C GLN A 120 -15.06 -3.46 32.79
N SER A 121 -13.87 -3.42 33.40
CA SER A 121 -12.59 -3.72 32.72
C SER A 121 -12.46 -5.19 32.30
N VAL A 122 -13.28 -6.08 32.85
CA VAL A 122 -13.30 -7.50 32.55
C VAL A 122 -14.65 -7.90 31.94
N PRO A 123 -14.67 -8.82 30.96
CA PRO A 123 -15.92 -9.37 30.44
C PRO A 123 -16.73 -10.05 31.55
N VAL A 124 -18.04 -9.89 31.50
CA VAL A 124 -18.96 -10.63 32.38
C VAL A 124 -19.47 -11.86 31.61
N GLY A 125 -19.21 -13.06 32.14
CA GLY A 125 -19.70 -14.31 31.59
C GLY A 125 -18.60 -15.34 31.35
N GLU A 126 -18.97 -16.47 30.73
CA GLU A 126 -18.05 -17.53 30.33
C GLU A 126 -17.24 -17.08 29.11
N THR A 127 -15.91 -17.11 29.21
CA THR A 127 -14.99 -16.68 28.17
C THR A 127 -14.41 -17.87 27.42
N GLY A 128 -14.45 -17.84 26.09
CA GLY A 128 -13.71 -18.76 25.22
C GLY A 128 -12.28 -18.28 24.93
N VAL A 129 -11.64 -18.92 23.96
CA VAL A 129 -10.34 -18.51 23.40
C VAL A 129 -10.51 -17.19 22.65
N ASP A 130 -9.62 -16.23 22.92
CA ASP A 130 -9.62 -14.92 22.25
C ASP A 130 -8.70 -14.90 21.02
N ALA A 131 -8.52 -13.73 20.41
CA ALA A 131 -7.70 -13.55 19.21
C ALA A 131 -6.20 -13.82 19.43
N PHE A 132 -5.76 -14.00 20.68
CA PHE A 132 -4.37 -14.29 21.05
C PHE A 132 -4.14 -15.76 21.41
N GLY A 133 -5.20 -16.58 21.51
CA GLY A 133 -5.13 -18.03 21.74
C GLY A 133 -5.24 -18.45 23.19
#